data_AF-F5LFU9-F1
#
_entry.id   AF-F5LFU9-F1
#
_cell.length_a   1.000
_cell.length_b   1.000
_cell.length_c   1.000
_cell.angle_alpha   90.00
_cell.angle_beta   90.00
_cell.angle_gamma   90.00
#
_symmetry.space_group_name_H-M   'P 1'
#
loop_
_entity.id
_entity.type
_entity.pdbx_description
1 polymer ?
#
loop_
_entity_poly.entity_id
_entity_poly.type
_entity_poly.pdbx_seq_one_letter_code
_entity_poly.pdbx_strand_id
1 'polypeptide(L)'
;MIGLGYYISITPDIFYEEEIRRLAARYPLELMMAETDGPWPFEGTYDGRMTHPLMVADVVRHIAGIKSVAVEEAAAQMYGNTCTFYRLQPQASG
;
A
#
# COMPACT_ATOMS: atom_id res chain seq x y z
N MET A 1 1.05 17.79 2.15
CA MET A 1 0.28 16.72 1.49
C MET A 1 -0.81 16.19 2.41
N ILE A 2 -0.50 15.66 3.60
CA ILE A 2 -1.51 15.20 4.59
C ILE A 2 -2.60 16.26 4.87
N GLY A 3 -2.21 17.48 5.25
CA GLY A 3 -3.16 18.57 5.54
C GLY A 3 -4.00 19.05 4.35
N LEU A 4 -3.70 18.59 3.13
CA LEU A 4 -4.47 18.84 1.92
C LEU A 4 -5.36 17.65 1.53
N GLY A 5 -5.35 16.56 2.31
CA GLY A 5 -6.13 15.36 2.04
C GLY A 5 -5.61 14.52 0.87
N TYR A 6 -4.32 14.64 0.52
CA TYR A 6 -3.75 13.85 -0.58
C TYR A 6 -3.47 12.42 -0.16
N TYR A 7 -3.97 11.49 -0.95
CA TYR A 7 -3.63 10.07 -0.85
C TYR A 7 -2.20 9.83 -1.35
N ILE A 8 -1.54 8.82 -0.77
CA ILE A 8 -0.30 8.26 -1.29
C ILE A 8 -0.50 6.78 -1.60
N SER A 9 0.21 6.27 -2.60
CA SER A 9 0.29 4.85 -2.90
C SER A 9 1.70 4.38 -2.62
N ILE A 10 1.83 3.18 -2.05
CA ILE A 10 3.12 2.62 -1.65
C ILE A 10 3.44 1.40 -2.52
N THR A 11 4.68 1.33 -2.99
CA THR A 11 5.23 0.23 -3.80
C THR A 11 5.99 -0.80 -2.94
N PRO A 12 6.40 -1.93 -3.53
CA PRO A 12 7.33 -2.89 -2.90
C PRO A 12 8.68 -2.31 -2.45
N ASP A 13 9.04 -1.08 -2.80
CA ASP A 13 10.23 -0.42 -2.26
C ASP A 13 10.18 -0.31 -0.72
N ILE A 14 8.99 -0.34 -0.09
CA ILE A 14 8.83 -0.39 1.38
C ILE A 14 9.64 -1.52 2.05
N PHE A 15 9.96 -2.58 1.31
CA PHE A 15 10.75 -3.69 1.82
C PHE A 15 12.21 -3.36 2.07
N TYR A 16 12.77 -2.31 1.47
CA TYR A 16 14.19 -1.95 1.61
C TYR A 16 14.46 -0.46 1.76
N GLU A 17 13.56 0.42 1.31
CA GLU A 17 13.71 1.87 1.44
C GLU A 17 13.23 2.40 2.80
N GLU A 18 14.18 2.79 3.64
CA GLU A 18 13.90 3.34 4.97
C GLU A 18 13.12 4.66 4.91
N GLU A 19 13.30 5.47 3.86
CA GLU A 19 12.51 6.68 3.66
C GLU A 19 11.02 6.37 3.46
N ILE A 20 10.71 5.34 2.67
CA ILE A 20 9.33 4.90 2.43
C ILE A 20 8.70 4.34 3.70
N ARG A 21 9.44 3.56 4.50
CA ARG A 21 8.95 3.09 5.80
C ARG A 21 8.63 4.25 6.76
N ARG A 22 9.52 5.24 6.83
CA ARG A 22 9.29 6.46 7.64
C ARG A 22 8.13 7.30 7.12
N LEU A 23 7.90 7.33 5.80
CA LEU A 23 6.73 7.96 5.20
C LEU A 23 5.44 7.22 5.61
N ALA A 24 5.41 5.90 5.39
CA ALA A 24 4.28 5.04 5.76
C ALA A 24 3.94 5.12 7.25
N ALA A 25 4.94 5.19 8.13
CA ALA A 25 4.72 5.35 9.56
C ALA A 25 3.97 6.65 9.91
N ARG A 26 4.30 7.77 9.25
CA ARG A 26 3.72 9.10 9.53
C ARG A 26 2.39 9.37 8.84
N TYR A 27 2.14 8.79 7.67
CA TYR A 27 0.93 9.05 6.89
C TYR A 27 -0.31 8.37 7.49
N PRO A 28 -1.47 9.03 7.65
CA PRO A 28 -2.67 8.37 8.20
C PRO A 28 -3.13 7.25 7.26
N LEU A 29 -3.57 6.11 7.83
CA LEU A 29 -3.92 4.92 7.06
C LEU A 29 -5.09 5.18 6.10
N GLU A 30 -5.97 6.12 6.45
CA GLU A 30 -7.12 6.59 5.67
C GLU A 30 -6.73 7.37 4.41
N LEU A 31 -5.45 7.75 4.28
CA LEU A 31 -4.89 8.39 3.08
C LEU A 31 -3.84 7.52 2.39
N MET A 32 -3.80 6.21 2.68
CA MET A 32 -2.84 5.28 2.09
C MET A 32 -3.52 4.31 1.10
N MET A 33 -2.80 3.97 0.04
CA MET A 33 -3.10 2.91 -0.92
C MET A 33 -1.82 2.09 -1.15
N ALA A 34 -1.92 0.99 -1.89
CA ALA A 34 -0.80 0.14 -2.24
C ALA A 34 -0.85 -0.24 -3.73
N GLU A 35 0.31 -0.32 -4.36
CA GLU A 35 0.47 -0.66 -5.78
C GLU A 35 1.76 -1.42 -6.02
N THR A 36 1.96 -1.90 -7.25
CA THR A 36 3.23 -2.52 -7.66
C THR A 36 4.02 -1.70 -8.67
N ASP A 37 3.42 -0.66 -9.28
CA ASP A 37 4.03 0.10 -10.37
C ASP A 37 4.63 -0.76 -11.51
N GLY A 38 3.99 -1.91 -11.78
CA GLY A 38 4.57 -2.93 -12.67
C GLY A 38 4.44 -2.56 -14.16
N PRO A 39 5.40 -2.95 -15.01
CA PRO A 39 6.60 -3.74 -14.70
C PRO A 39 7.74 -2.87 -14.14
N TRP A 40 8.29 -3.26 -12.99
CA TRP A 40 9.41 -2.60 -12.31
C TRP A 40 10.34 -3.62 -11.62
N PRO A 41 11.66 -3.57 -11.87
CA PRO A 41 12.61 -4.52 -11.30
C PRO A 41 12.94 -4.14 -9.85
N PHE A 42 12.05 -4.47 -8.91
CA PHE A 42 12.29 -4.25 -7.47
C PHE A 42 13.51 -5.01 -6.97
N GLU A 43 14.19 -4.43 -5.99
CA GLU A 43 15.39 -4.99 -5.38
C GLU A 43 15.06 -5.82 -4.12
N GLY A 44 16.10 -6.27 -3.41
CA GLY A 44 15.98 -6.94 -2.12
C GLY A 44 15.16 -8.23 -2.20
N THR A 45 14.04 -8.30 -1.48
CA THR A 45 13.16 -9.48 -1.42
C THR A 45 12.64 -9.91 -2.80
N TYR A 46 12.56 -8.97 -3.76
CA TYR A 46 12.04 -9.21 -5.10
C TYR A 46 13.11 -9.22 -6.20
N ASP A 47 14.39 -9.15 -5.85
CA ASP A 47 15.48 -9.14 -6.84
C ASP A 47 15.40 -10.34 -7.81
N GLY A 48 15.56 -10.04 -9.10
CA GLY A 48 15.43 -11.01 -10.20
C GLY A 48 14.01 -11.56 -10.44
N ARG A 49 12.98 -11.09 -9.72
CA ARG A 49 11.59 -11.53 -9.92
C ARG A 49 10.82 -10.55 -10.79
N MET A 50 10.00 -11.07 -11.70
CA MET A 50 9.06 -10.24 -12.45
C MET A 50 7.99 -9.68 -11.51
N THR A 51 7.70 -8.38 -11.64
CA THR A 51 6.60 -7.74 -10.90
C THR A 51 5.29 -8.46 -11.17
N HIS A 52 4.53 -8.70 -10.12
CA HIS A 52 3.22 -9.35 -10.22
C HIS A 52 2.21 -8.59 -9.36
N PRO A 53 0.95 -8.38 -9.81
CA PRO A 53 -0.08 -7.69 -9.02
C PRO A 53 -0.31 -8.26 -7.61
N LEU A 54 0.00 -9.54 -7.40
CA LEU A 54 -0.07 -10.17 -6.08
C LEU A 54 0.90 -9.55 -5.04
N MET A 55 1.94 -8.84 -5.48
CA MET A 55 2.86 -8.14 -4.58
C MET A 55 2.18 -7.01 -3.80
N VAL A 56 1.03 -6.50 -4.25
CA VAL A 56 0.23 -5.53 -3.46
C VAL A 56 -0.14 -6.09 -2.09
N ALA A 57 -0.45 -7.38 -1.99
CA ALA A 57 -0.82 -8.01 -0.72
C ALA A 57 0.36 -8.01 0.28
N ASP A 58 1.60 -8.11 -0.23
CA ASP A 58 2.80 -8.07 0.60
C ASP A 58 3.07 -6.63 1.09
N VAL A 59 2.86 -5.63 0.23
CA VAL A 59 2.92 -4.21 0.62
C VAL A 59 1.90 -3.89 1.72
N VAL A 60 0.66 -4.33 1.55
CA VAL A 60 -0.41 -4.16 2.56
C VAL A 60 -0.02 -4.78 3.89
N ARG A 61 0.53 -6.01 3.87
CA ARG A 61 1.01 -6.68 5.09
C ARG A 61 2.15 -5.90 5.76
N HIS A 62 3.06 -5.33 5.00
CA HIS A 62 4.16 -4.52 5.53
C HIS A 62 3.63 -3.23 6.19
N ILE A 63 2.70 -2.54 5.52
CA ILE A 63 2.04 -1.34 6.07
C ILE A 63 1.27 -1.68 7.36
N ALA A 64 0.52 -2.79 7.38
CA ALA A 64 -0.21 -3.23 8.57
C ALA A 64 0.73 -3.41 9.78
N GLY A 65 1.91 -4.00 9.57
CA GLY A 65 2.95 -4.13 10.60
C GLY A 65 3.45 -2.78 11.12
N ILE A 66 3.75 -1.83 10.22
CA ILE A 66 4.16 -0.47 10.60
C ILE A 66 3.04 0.26 11.38
N LYS A 67 1.79 0.04 11.00
CA LYS A 67 0.61 0.66 11.62
C LYS A 67 0.13 -0.03 12.88
N SER A 68 0.67 -1.22 13.19
CA SER A 68 0.23 -2.03 14.33
C SER A 68 -1.28 -2.34 14.30
N VAL A 69 -1.80 -2.64 13.11
CA VAL A 69 -3.19 -3.05 12.87
C VAL A 69 -3.24 -4.44 12.23
N ALA A 70 -4.42 -5.06 12.21
CA ALA A 70 -4.60 -6.33 11.51
C ALA A 70 -4.42 -6.15 9.99
N VAL A 71 -3.95 -7.20 9.29
CA VAL A 71 -3.75 -7.14 7.83
C VAL A 71 -5.08 -6.93 7.12
N GLU A 72 -6.14 -7.56 7.63
CA GLU A 72 -7.51 -7.47 7.12
C GLU A 72 -8.07 -6.06 7.27
N GLU A 73 -7.78 -5.40 8.40
CA GLU A 73 -8.16 -4.01 8.66
C GLU A 73 -7.44 -3.05 7.70
N ALA A 74 -6.13 -3.20 7.55
CA ALA A 74 -5.34 -2.41 6.61
C ALA A 74 -5.80 -2.61 5.16
N ALA A 75 -6.09 -3.86 4.77
CA ALA A 75 -6.60 -4.20 3.44
C ALA A 75 -7.97 -3.56 3.20
N ALA A 76 -8.90 -3.69 4.14
CA ALA A 76 -10.24 -3.10 4.04
C ALA A 76 -10.18 -1.57 3.96
N GLN A 77 -9.35 -0.93 4.79
CA GLN A 77 -9.17 0.51 4.78
C GLN A 77 -8.59 0.99 3.45
N MET A 78 -7.49 0.39 2.98
CA MET A 78 -6.85 0.79 1.71
C MET A 78 -7.74 0.49 0.49
N TYR A 79 -8.55 -0.57 0.53
CA TYR A 79 -9.57 -0.82 -0.49
C TYR A 79 -10.63 0.29 -0.49
N GLY A 80 -11.16 0.66 0.67
CA GLY A 80 -12.09 1.77 0.82
C GLY A 80 -11.52 3.11 0.36
N ASN A 81 -10.24 3.37 0.65
CA ASN A 81 -9.51 4.54 0.17
C ASN A 81 -9.42 4.55 -1.35
N THR A 82 -9.06 3.42 -1.96
CA THR A 82 -8.95 3.25 -3.42
C THR A 82 -10.30 3.49 -4.09
N CYS A 83 -11.37 2.88 -3.56
CA CYS A 83 -12.72 3.11 -4.07
C CYS A 83 -13.14 4.58 -3.94
N THR A 84 -12.83 5.23 -2.83
CA THR A 84 -13.15 6.65 -2.62
C THR A 84 -12.38 7.54 -3.59
N PHE A 85 -11.06 7.33 -3.73
CA PHE A 85 -10.18 8.12 -4.58
C PHE A 85 -10.58 8.02 -6.06
N TYR A 86 -10.79 6.81 -6.56
CA TYR A 86 -11.17 6.56 -7.95
C TYR A 86 -12.69 6.60 -8.21
N ARG A 87 -13.51 6.90 -7.19
CA ARG A 87 -14.98 6.95 -7.25
C ARG A 87 -15.60 5.64 -7.75
N LEU A 88 -15.09 4.52 -7.26
CA LEU A 88 -15.57 3.18 -7.58
C LEU A 88 -16.64 2.74 -6.58
N GLN A 89 -17.56 1.89 -7.03
CA GLN A 89 -18.46 1.18 -6.12
C GLN A 89 -17.69 -0.01 -5.50
N PRO A 90 -17.65 -0.12 -4.15
CA PRO A 90 -17.07 -1.28 -3.49
C PRO A 90 -17.77 -2.55 -3.98
N GLN A 91 -17.00 -3.58 -4.30
CA GLN A 91 -17.57 -4.88 -4.58
C GLN A 91 -18.16 -5.43 -3.28
N ALA A 92 -19.37 -5.98 -3.35
CA ALA A 92 -19.97 -6.66 -2.21
C ALA A 92 -19.05 -7.81 -1.78
N SER A 93 -18.68 -7.84 -0.50
CA SER A 93 -17.97 -8.98 0.08
C SER A 93 -18.91 -10.19 0.04
N GLY A 94 -18.55 -11.20 -0.75
CA GLY A 94 -19.17 -12.52 -0.72
C GLY A 94 -18.73 -13.33 0.49
#